data_AF-A0A1W9IYC0-F1
#
_entry.id   AF-A0A1W9IYC0-F1
#
_cell.length_a   1.000
_cell.length_b   1.000
_cell.length_c   1.000
_cell.angle_alpha   90.00
_cell.angle_beta   90.00
_cell.angle_gamma   90.00
#
_symmetry.space_group_name_H-M   'P 1'
#
loop_
_entity.id
_entity.type
_entity.pdbx_description
1 polymer ?
#
loop_
_entity_poly.entity_id
_entity_poly.type
_entity_poly.pdbx_seq_one_letter_code
_entity_poly.pdbx_strand_id
1 'polypeptide(L)'
;MMALLLCVLGGVGGAVSPVFADEPMVDLNSPEAIRHTLEQQTGKRAKLKLQSGQELEGKISKVGSNVVVVSELSGMEFFDATVRVDQVAAVIVRVRTK
;
A
#
# COMPACT_ATOMS: atom_id res chain seq x y z
N MET A 1 33.37 54.06 6.31
CA MET A 1 32.21 54.78 5.73
C MET A 1 30.99 53.92 6.02
N MET A 2 30.51 53.91 7.27
CA MET A 2 29.67 54.90 7.95
C MET A 2 28.21 54.84 7.47
N ALA A 3 27.36 54.40 8.41
CA ALA A 3 25.91 54.64 8.50
C ALA A 3 25.02 53.94 7.45
N LEU A 4 23.80 53.48 7.71
CA LEU A 4 22.93 53.39 8.89
C LEU A 4 21.57 53.04 8.25
N LEU A 5 20.90 51.95 8.63
CA LEU A 5 19.45 52.04 8.85
C LEU A 5 18.95 50.86 9.68
N LEU A 6 18.66 51.21 10.93
CA LEU A 6 17.79 50.51 11.87
C LEU A 6 16.46 50.10 11.21
N CYS A 7 16.09 48.83 11.33
CA CYS A 7 14.72 48.46 11.66
C CYS A 7 14.76 47.73 13.00
N VAL A 8 14.31 48.47 14.01
CA VAL A 8 14.28 48.15 15.42
C VAL A 8 12.98 47.40 15.74
N LEU A 9 13.10 46.40 16.62
CA LEU A 9 12.06 45.83 17.49
C LEU A 9 10.80 45.26 16.83
N GLY A 10 10.66 43.94 16.86
CA GLY A 10 9.38 43.29 16.61
C GLY A 10 9.38 41.80 16.92
N GLY A 11 9.00 41.46 18.14
CA GLY A 11 8.11 40.31 18.38
C GLY A 11 8.70 38.91 18.32
N VAL A 12 8.84 38.33 19.50
CA VAL A 12 8.67 36.89 19.77
C VAL A 12 7.50 36.34 18.95
N GLY A 13 7.74 35.30 18.15
CA GLY A 13 6.69 34.67 17.37
C GLY A 13 7.22 33.66 16.37
N GLY A 14 7.99 32.67 16.84
CA GLY A 14 8.28 31.48 16.04
C GLY A 14 6.97 30.73 15.78
N ALA A 15 6.32 31.03 14.66
CA ALA A 15 5.25 30.20 14.13
C ALA A 15 5.89 28.95 13.52
N VAL A 16 6.14 27.95 14.36
CA VAL A 16 6.31 26.57 13.91
C VAL A 16 4.99 26.15 13.26
N SER A 17 4.98 25.98 11.94
CA SER A 17 3.88 25.34 11.25
C SER A 17 3.70 23.95 11.85
N PRO A 18 2.54 23.60 12.43
CA PRO A 18 2.21 22.20 12.60
C PRO A 18 1.94 21.66 11.19
N VAL A 19 2.97 21.04 10.60
CA VAL A 19 2.74 20.07 9.54
C VAL A 19 1.98 18.94 10.22
N PHE A 20 0.65 19.01 10.13
CA PHE A 20 -0.20 17.87 10.35
C PHE A 20 0.23 16.84 9.30
N ALA A 21 1.08 15.91 9.73
CA ALA A 21 1.16 14.61 9.10
C ALA A 21 -0.24 14.02 9.27
N ASP A 22 -1.05 14.13 8.22
CA ASP A 22 -2.24 13.31 8.05
C ASP A 22 -1.71 11.88 8.05
N GLU A 23 -1.71 11.25 9.23
CA GLU A 23 -1.51 9.81 9.34
C GLU A 23 -2.71 9.25 8.58
N PRO A 24 -2.54 8.66 7.38
CA PRO A 24 -3.67 8.08 6.70
C PRO A 24 -4.17 7.01 7.65
N MET A 25 -5.30 7.27 8.31
CA MET A 25 -6.08 6.24 8.96
C MET A 25 -6.44 5.29 7.83
N VAL A 26 -5.60 4.26 7.65
CA VAL A 26 -5.84 3.21 6.68
C VAL A 26 -7.10 2.54 7.17
N ASP A 27 -8.22 2.94 6.59
CA ASP A 27 -9.49 2.29 6.81
C ASP A 27 -9.37 0.88 6.25
N LEU A 28 -9.10 -0.08 7.14
CA LEU A 28 -8.80 -1.46 6.80
C LEU A 28 -9.98 -2.21 6.17
N ASN A 29 -11.16 -1.58 6.12
CA ASN A 29 -12.37 -2.13 5.50
C ASN A 29 -12.56 -1.71 4.04
N SER A 30 -11.76 -0.76 3.56
CA SER A 30 -11.87 -0.29 2.19
C SER A 30 -11.12 -1.21 1.22
N PRO A 31 -11.59 -1.39 -0.03
CA PRO A 31 -10.90 -2.20 -1.06
C PRO A 31 -9.45 -1.73 -1.31
N GLU A 32 -9.15 -0.47 -0.99
CA GLU A 32 -7.81 0.10 -0.99
C GLU A 32 -6.85 -0.56 0.03
N ALA A 33 -7.34 -1.07 1.17
CA ALA A 33 -6.51 -1.76 2.14
C ALA A 33 -6.03 -3.13 1.63
N ILE A 34 -6.90 -3.86 0.92
CA ILE A 34 -6.54 -5.11 0.23
C ILE A 34 -5.51 -4.82 -0.86
N ARG A 35 -5.76 -3.78 -1.67
CA ARG A 35 -4.83 -3.35 -2.72
C ARG A 35 -3.45 -3.01 -2.15
N HIS A 36 -3.40 -2.17 -1.12
CA HIS A 36 -2.16 -1.78 -0.46
C HIS A 36 -1.41 -3.00 0.11
N THR A 37 -2.14 -3.96 0.70
CA THR A 37 -1.56 -5.23 1.14
C THR A 37 -0.96 -6.00 -0.03
N LEU A 38 -1.67 -6.13 -1.16
CA LEU A 38 -1.16 -6.81 -2.36
C LEU A 38 0.08 -6.12 -2.91
N GLU A 39 0.11 -4.78 -2.92
CA GLU A 39 1.26 -3.99 -3.37
C GLU A 39 2.49 -4.31 -2.52
N GLN A 40 2.35 -4.42 -1.20
CA GLN A 40 3.42 -4.83 -0.29
C GLN A 40 3.87 -6.29 -0.46
N GLN A 41 3.03 -7.14 -1.06
CA GLN A 41 3.34 -8.53 -1.37
C GLN A 41 3.82 -8.75 -2.81
N THR A 42 3.99 -7.69 -3.61
CA THR A 42 4.55 -7.81 -4.96
C THR A 42 5.92 -8.49 -4.92
N GLY A 43 6.12 -9.47 -5.80
CA GLY A 43 7.30 -10.32 -5.87
C GLY A 43 7.32 -11.47 -4.86
N LYS A 44 6.35 -11.56 -3.94
CA LYS A 44 6.24 -12.62 -2.93
C LYS A 44 5.13 -13.60 -3.27
N ARG A 45 5.23 -14.82 -2.72
CA ARG A 45 4.15 -15.81 -2.80
C ARG A 45 3.09 -15.50 -1.75
N ALA A 46 1.84 -15.42 -2.20
CA ALA A 46 0.67 -15.22 -1.36
C ALA A 46 -0.45 -16.13 -1.85
N LYS A 47 -1.38 -16.44 -0.95
CA LYS A 47 -2.60 -17.18 -1.26
C LYS A 47 -3.78 -16.22 -1.21
N LEU A 48 -4.47 -16.08 -2.32
CA LEU A 48 -5.64 -15.22 -2.47
C LEU A 48 -6.88 -16.07 -2.28
N LYS A 49 -7.82 -15.59 -1.48
CA LYS A 49 -9.15 -16.17 -1.40
C LYS A 49 -10.12 -15.27 -2.14
N LEU A 50 -10.78 -15.83 -3.14
CA LEU A 50 -11.78 -15.11 -3.92
C LEU A 50 -13.14 -15.18 -3.23
N GLN A 51 -14.02 -14.22 -3.54
CA GLN A 51 -15.42 -14.23 -3.08
C GLN A 51 -16.19 -15.46 -3.56
N SER A 52 -15.79 -16.06 -4.68
CA SER A 52 -16.33 -17.34 -5.17
C SER A 52 -16.01 -18.53 -4.25
N GLY A 53 -15.13 -18.35 -3.26
CA GLY A 53 -14.61 -19.42 -2.40
C GLY A 53 -13.38 -20.13 -2.99
N GLN A 54 -13.02 -19.83 -4.24
CA GLN A 54 -11.81 -20.36 -4.87
C GLN A 54 -10.57 -19.76 -4.20
N GLU A 55 -9.56 -20.60 -4.02
CA GLU A 55 -8.27 -20.16 -3.53
C GLU A 55 -7.23 -20.20 -4.65
N LEU A 56 -6.48 -19.13 -4.79
CA LEU A 56 -5.45 -18.98 -5.79
C LEU A 56 -4.11 -18.78 -5.09
N GLU A 57 -3.19 -19.74 -5.25
CA GLU A 57 -1.86 -19.63 -4.68
C GLU A 57 -0.87 -19.32 -5.80
N GLY A 58 -0.06 -18.28 -5.62
CA GLY A 58 0.94 -17.90 -6.61
C GLY A 58 1.77 -16.72 -6.13
N LYS A 59 2.58 -16.19 -7.04
CA LYS A 59 3.40 -15.00 -6.80
C LYS A 59 2.68 -13.77 -7.30
N ILE A 60 2.58 -12.74 -6.47
CA ILE A 60 2.03 -11.46 -6.90
C ILE A 60 3.04 -10.81 -7.85
N SER A 61 2.70 -10.72 -9.12
CA SER A 61 3.58 -10.22 -10.17
C SER A 61 3.44 -8.71 -10.32
N LYS A 62 2.20 -8.24 -10.37
CA LYS A 62 1.89 -6.81 -10.52
C LYS A 62 0.55 -6.47 -9.90
N VAL A 63 0.45 -5.29 -9.28
CA VAL A 63 -0.81 -4.74 -8.77
C VAL A 63 -1.10 -3.46 -9.54
N GLY A 64 -2.32 -3.36 -10.06
CA GLY A 64 -2.86 -2.16 -10.66
C GLY A 64 -3.97 -1.58 -9.78
N SER A 65 -4.68 -0.56 -10.28
CA SER A 65 -5.68 0.15 -9.49
C SER A 65 -6.83 -0.75 -9.02
N ASN A 66 -7.31 -1.65 -9.89
CA ASN A 66 -8.46 -2.53 -9.59
C ASN A 66 -8.19 -4.00 -9.91
N VAL A 67 -6.97 -4.34 -10.34
CA VAL A 67 -6.60 -5.69 -10.78
C VAL A 67 -5.25 -6.08 -10.21
N VAL A 68 -5.08 -7.35 -9.91
CA VAL A 68 -3.82 -7.97 -9.52
C VAL A 68 -3.48 -9.11 -10.48
N VAL A 69 -2.22 -9.15 -10.89
CA VAL A 69 -1.66 -10.23 -11.71
C VAL A 69 -0.87 -11.15 -10.81
N VAL A 70 -1.20 -12.43 -10.88
CA VAL A 70 -0.58 -13.51 -10.11
C VAL A 70 0.08 -14.45 -11.10
N SER A 71 1.39 -14.57 -11.00
CA SER A 71 2.21 -15.46 -11.82
C SER A 71 2.60 -16.70 -11.02
N GLU A 72 3.19 -17.70 -11.67
CA GLU A 72 3.73 -18.90 -11.00
C GLU A 72 2.65 -19.56 -10.11
N LEU A 73 1.45 -19.70 -10.68
CA LEU A 73 0.31 -20.29 -10.00
C LEU A 73 0.62 -21.73 -9.62
N SER A 74 0.22 -22.13 -8.41
CA SER A 74 0.43 -23.49 -7.91
C SER A 74 -0.30 -24.50 -8.80
N GLY A 75 0.44 -25.38 -9.48
CA GLY A 75 -0.08 -26.35 -10.45
C GLY A 75 -0.24 -25.82 -11.89
N MET A 76 0.00 -24.53 -12.13
CA MET A 76 -0.13 -23.85 -13.43
C MET A 76 1.01 -22.83 -13.61
N GLU A 77 2.26 -23.30 -13.51
CA GLU A 77 3.44 -22.43 -13.36
C GLU A 77 3.74 -21.54 -14.58
N PHE A 78 3.16 -21.87 -15.74
CA PHE A 78 3.27 -21.13 -17.00
C PHE A 78 2.08 -20.20 -17.27
N PHE A 79 1.16 -20.06 -16.30
CA PHE A 79 -0.04 -19.25 -16.44
C PHE A 79 -0.01 -18.06 -15.49
N ASP A 80 -0.48 -16.93 -16.02
CA ASP A 80 -0.77 -15.73 -15.25
C ASP A 80 -2.28 -15.61 -15.05
N ALA A 81 -2.69 -15.37 -13.81
CA ALA A 81 -4.07 -15.03 -13.48
C ALA A 81 -4.21 -13.54 -13.27
N THR A 82 -5.20 -12.92 -13.91
CA THR A 82 -5.60 -11.55 -13.63
C THR A 82 -6.89 -11.58 -12.82
N VAL A 83 -6.85 -11.05 -11.61
CA VAL A 83 -7.98 -11.06 -10.67
C VAL A 83 -8.35 -9.63 -10.31
N ARG A 84 -9.63 -9.30 -10.25
CA ARG A 84 -10.08 -8.00 -9.75
C ARG A 84 -9.92 -7.93 -8.23
N VAL A 85 -9.39 -6.81 -7.73
CA VAL A 85 -9.22 -6.57 -6.29
C VAL A 85 -10.56 -6.67 -5.55
N ASP A 86 -11.63 -6.19 -6.18
CA ASP A 86 -13.01 -6.29 -5.68
C ASP A 86 -13.50 -7.74 -5.44
N GLN A 87 -12.96 -8.70 -6.19
CA GLN A 87 -13.31 -10.12 -6.06
C GLN A 87 -12.43 -10.86 -5.04
N VAL A 88 -11.42 -10.19 -4.48
CA VAL A 88 -10.54 -10.77 -3.46
C VAL A 88 -11.20 -10.57 -2.10
N ALA A 89 -11.60 -11.68 -1.49
CA ALA A 89 -12.17 -11.68 -0.15
C ALA A 89 -11.09 -11.64 0.95
N ALA A 90 -9.93 -12.25 0.71
CA ALA A 90 -8.82 -12.21 1.65
C ALA A 90 -7.47 -12.45 0.97
N VAL A 91 -6.42 -11.89 1.57
CA VAL A 91 -5.02 -12.12 1.20
C VAL A 91 -4.32 -12.84 2.35
N ILE A 92 -3.84 -14.06 2.10
CA ILE A 92 -3.17 -14.90 3.07
C ILE A 92 -1.68 -14.90 2.74
N VAL A 93 -0.89 -14.34 3.64
CA VAL A 93 0.57 -14.24 3.50
C VAL A 93 1.26 -15.18 4.46
N ARG A 94 2.30 -15.87 3.98
CA ARG A 94 3.11 -16.73 4.83
C ARG A 94 4.10 -15.87 5.63
N VAL A 95 3.67 -15.42 6.81
CA VAL A 95 4.56 -14.89 7.84
C VAL A 95 5.34 -16.06 8.42
N ARG A 96 6.66 -16.10 8.18
CA ARG A 96 7.54 -17.19 8.64
C ARG A 96 7.32 -17.43 10.14
N THR A 97 6.95 -18.66 10.52
CA THR A 97 7.06 -19.12 11.91
C THR A 97 8.53 -19.24 12.24
N LYS A 98 9.00 -18.48 13.22
CA LYS A 98 10.21 -18.78 13.98
C LYS A 98 9.82 -18.85 15.45
#